data_AF-A0A2S7PL63-F1
#
_entry.id   AF-A0A2S7PL63-F1
#
_cell.length_a   1.000
_cell.length_b   1.000
_cell.length_c   1.000
_cell.angle_alpha   90.00
_cell.angle_beta   90.00
_cell.angle_gamma   90.00
#
_symmetry.space_group_name_H-M   'P 1'
#
loop_
_entity.id
_entity.type
_entity.pdbx_description
1 polymer ?
#
loop_
_entity_poly.entity_id
_entity_poly.type
_entity_poly.pdbx_seq_one_letter_code
_entity_poly.pdbx_strand_id
1 'polypeptide(L)'
;MSAEDNFYYPQEDFLAAKQKGSNWSYNVVRPVGIIGFSPKPNGMNMAASLAVYLLLCKELGVEPRLATNQIFYNHLEDLSYAPIIADLSIYVSTHSNCKNEAFNVDNGDFVCWRYFWPRLAAHFGIRIEPDQEFSKPMPEIGATQQEFSFEEWFADKREVWDGLCEKTGVRSAKAMFDYVGGDLLDWSFRRTWVTPVSINKARKFGWMGWVDSQECMIKTWEKYAEKGLLPVDGGKGVKST
;
A
#
# COMPACT_ATOMS: atom_id res chain seq x y z
N MET A 1 -0.45 -19.61 12.40
CA MET A 1 -0.43 -18.77 13.61
C MET A 1 -1.72 -19.03 14.35
N SER A 2 -1.64 -19.48 15.60
CA SER A 2 -2.80 -19.53 16.48
C SER A 2 -3.23 -18.09 16.83
N ALA A 3 -4.44 -17.91 17.36
CA ALA A 3 -4.88 -16.62 17.88
C ALA A 3 -3.92 -16.09 18.98
N GLU A 4 -3.30 -16.99 19.75
CA GLU A 4 -2.36 -16.64 20.83
C GLU A 4 -1.01 -16.13 20.31
N ASP A 5 -0.65 -16.41 19.05
CA ASP A 5 0.59 -15.93 18.43
C ASP A 5 0.46 -14.50 17.85
N ASN A 6 -0.74 -13.91 17.87
CA ASN A 6 -0.97 -12.57 17.34
C ASN A 6 -0.53 -11.50 18.34
N PHE A 7 0.58 -10.83 18.06
CA PHE A 7 1.17 -9.83 18.94
C PHE A 7 0.26 -8.62 19.24
N TYR A 8 -0.81 -8.39 18.45
CA TYR A 8 -1.78 -7.33 18.74
C TYR A 8 -2.57 -7.59 20.02
N TYR A 9 -2.90 -8.84 20.36
CA TYR A 9 -3.76 -9.11 21.52
C TYR A 9 -3.09 -8.76 22.85
N PRO A 10 -1.81 -9.16 23.11
CA PRO A 10 -1.11 -8.70 24.30
C PRO A 10 -0.97 -7.18 24.40
N GLN A 11 -0.90 -6.45 23.27
CA GLN A 11 -0.84 -4.99 23.27
C GLN A 11 -2.18 -4.38 23.71
N GLU A 12 -3.29 -4.87 23.17
CA GLU A 12 -4.63 -4.42 23.58
C GLU A 12 -4.93 -4.77 25.05
N ASP A 13 -4.58 -5.99 25.48
CA ASP A 13 -4.72 -6.43 26.87
C ASP A 13 -3.91 -5.56 27.83
N PHE A 14 -2.67 -5.21 27.45
CA PHE A 14 -1.83 -4.32 28.25
C PHE A 14 -2.43 -2.92 28.39
N LEU A 15 -2.92 -2.33 27.30
CA LEU A 15 -3.59 -1.03 27.33
C LEU A 15 -4.84 -1.06 28.20
N ALA A 16 -5.68 -2.08 28.02
CA ALA A 16 -6.89 -2.27 28.81
C ALA A 16 -6.59 -2.43 30.31
N ALA A 17 -5.54 -3.19 30.66
CA ALA A 17 -5.12 -3.37 32.04
C ALA A 17 -4.58 -2.07 32.66
N LYS A 18 -3.77 -1.31 31.92
CA LYS A 18 -3.20 -0.03 32.39
C LYS A 18 -4.23 1.10 32.51
N GLN A 19 -5.31 1.04 31.74
CA GLN A 19 -6.36 2.05 31.79
C GLN A 19 -7.21 1.98 33.07
N LYS A 20 -7.34 0.79 33.69
CA LYS A 20 -8.14 0.60 34.91
C LYS A 20 -7.67 1.52 36.03
N GLY A 21 -8.57 2.35 36.55
CA GLY A 21 -8.28 3.31 37.63
C GLY A 21 -7.50 4.56 37.21
N SER A 22 -7.24 4.73 35.91
CA SER A 22 -6.61 5.94 35.36
C SER A 22 -7.65 6.99 34.93
N ASN A 23 -7.18 8.23 34.68
CA ASN A 23 -8.00 9.32 34.15
C ASN A 23 -7.92 9.46 32.62
N TRP A 24 -7.26 8.53 31.94
CA TRP A 24 -7.15 8.50 30.47
C TRP A 24 -7.99 7.37 29.86
N SER A 25 -8.19 7.44 28.56
CA SER A 25 -8.86 6.44 27.72
C SER A 25 -7.96 6.10 26.53
N TYR A 26 -8.19 4.96 25.90
CA TYR A 26 -7.46 4.58 24.68
C TYR A 26 -8.39 4.29 23.53
N ASN A 27 -7.80 4.20 22.34
CA ASN A 27 -8.42 3.70 21.14
C ASN A 27 -7.49 2.70 20.49
N VAL A 28 -8.06 1.74 19.76
CA VAL A 28 -7.31 0.87 18.86
C VAL A 28 -7.71 1.22 17.44
N VAL A 29 -6.74 1.58 16.59
CA VAL A 29 -6.98 1.89 15.17
C VAL A 29 -6.36 0.79 14.33
N ARG A 30 -7.18 0.11 13.51
CA ARG A 30 -6.82 -1.09 12.75
C ARG A 30 -6.87 -0.78 11.25
N PRO A 31 -5.75 -0.32 10.64
CA PRO A 31 -5.67 -0.09 9.21
C PRO A 31 -5.56 -1.40 8.43
N VAL A 32 -5.81 -1.32 7.13
CA VAL A 32 -5.50 -2.36 6.13
C VAL A 32 -4.21 -2.00 5.39
N GLY A 33 -4.05 -2.36 4.10
CA GLY A 33 -2.85 -2.07 3.32
C GLY A 33 -2.51 -0.57 3.32
N ILE A 34 -1.44 -0.19 4.03
CA ILE A 34 -1.09 1.21 4.25
C ILE A 34 -0.40 1.79 3.01
N ILE A 35 -0.96 2.89 2.50
CA ILE A 35 -0.36 3.72 1.45
C ILE A 35 0.16 4.99 2.09
N GLY A 36 1.44 5.30 1.93
CA GLY A 36 1.98 6.53 2.48
C GLY A 36 3.46 6.77 2.21
N PHE A 37 3.87 7.98 2.57
CA PHE A 37 5.25 8.42 2.50
C PHE A 37 5.97 8.16 3.82
N SER A 38 7.11 7.47 3.75
CA SER A 38 8.08 7.37 4.84
C SER A 38 9.44 7.90 4.35
N PRO A 39 10.09 8.82 5.10
CA PRO A 39 11.39 9.36 4.73
C PRO A 39 12.56 8.40 5.00
N LYS A 40 12.31 7.25 5.64
CA LYS A 40 13.31 6.23 5.97
C LYS A 40 12.84 4.84 5.53
N PRO A 41 13.77 3.91 5.24
CA PRO A 41 13.41 2.53 4.95
C PRO A 41 12.72 1.94 6.18
N ASN A 42 11.57 1.32 5.97
CA ASN A 42 10.82 0.64 7.02
C ASN A 42 10.42 -0.80 6.63
N GLY A 43 10.87 -1.28 5.45
CA GLY A 43 10.54 -2.60 4.92
C GLY A 43 9.06 -2.84 4.60
N MET A 44 8.17 -1.89 4.89
CA MET A 44 6.72 -2.03 4.81
C MET A 44 6.11 -0.88 4.00
N ASN A 45 6.58 -0.69 2.76
CA ASN A 45 6.05 0.33 1.88
C ASN A 45 5.72 -0.19 0.47
N MET A 46 4.46 -0.58 0.28
CA MET A 46 3.93 -1.02 -1.01
C MET A 46 4.01 0.08 -2.07
N ALA A 47 3.63 1.32 -1.72
CA ALA A 47 3.60 2.42 -2.68
C ALA A 47 4.99 2.71 -3.27
N ALA A 48 6.01 2.83 -2.42
CA ALA A 48 7.39 3.02 -2.84
C ALA A 48 7.87 1.88 -3.76
N SER A 49 7.66 0.63 -3.34
CA SER A 49 8.12 -0.55 -4.07
C SER A 49 7.46 -0.66 -5.46
N LEU A 50 6.16 -0.38 -5.56
CA LEU A 50 5.44 -0.37 -6.84
C LEU A 50 5.88 0.76 -7.77
N ALA A 51 6.23 1.95 -7.25
CA ALA A 51 6.78 3.02 -8.07
C ALA A 51 8.16 2.65 -8.65
N VAL A 52 9.05 2.08 -7.83
CA VAL A 52 10.37 1.62 -8.29
C VAL A 52 10.19 0.52 -9.35
N TYR A 53 9.28 -0.43 -9.13
CA TYR A 53 8.94 -1.47 -10.11
C TYR A 53 8.50 -0.88 -11.46
N LEU A 54 7.51 0.02 -11.45
CA LEU A 54 6.95 0.64 -12.66
C LEU A 54 8.02 1.43 -13.43
N LEU A 55 8.86 2.19 -12.73
CA LEU A 55 9.93 2.97 -13.35
C LEU A 55 11.04 2.09 -13.93
N LEU A 56 11.40 0.99 -13.26
CA LEU A 56 12.35 0.02 -13.80
C LEU A 56 11.80 -0.67 -15.05
N CYS A 57 10.53 -1.10 -15.03
CA CYS A 57 9.88 -1.66 -16.20
C CYS A 57 9.90 -0.68 -17.38
N LYS A 58 9.61 0.60 -17.12
CA LYS A 58 9.68 1.67 -18.12
C LYS A 58 11.10 1.84 -18.69
N GLU A 59 12.13 1.88 -17.83
CA GLU A 59 13.52 2.02 -18.29
C GLU A 59 13.99 0.81 -19.09
N LEU A 60 13.55 -0.39 -18.72
CA LEU A 60 13.87 -1.64 -19.41
C LEU A 60 13.04 -1.86 -20.69
N GLY A 61 12.01 -1.05 -20.93
CA GLY A 61 11.10 -1.23 -22.06
C GLY A 61 10.26 -2.51 -21.99
N VAL A 62 9.99 -3.01 -20.78
CA VAL A 62 9.16 -4.21 -20.56
C VAL A 62 7.81 -3.82 -19.96
N GLU A 63 6.79 -4.61 -20.26
CA GLU A 63 5.46 -4.42 -19.67
C GLU A 63 5.50 -4.71 -18.15
N PRO A 64 5.02 -3.80 -17.30
CA PRO A 64 4.94 -4.03 -15.86
C PRO A 64 3.76 -4.94 -15.52
N ARG A 65 3.96 -6.26 -15.59
CA ARG A 65 2.95 -7.24 -15.12
C ARG A 65 2.85 -7.21 -13.59
N LEU A 66 1.65 -7.31 -13.03
CA LEU A 66 1.48 -7.44 -11.58
C LEU A 66 1.75 -8.90 -11.16
N ALA A 67 2.73 -9.10 -10.28
CA ALA A 67 3.11 -10.43 -9.79
C ALA A 67 2.08 -10.97 -8.78
N THR A 68 0.91 -11.39 -9.28
CA THR A 68 -0.20 -11.89 -8.47
C THR A 68 -0.81 -13.13 -9.12
N ASN A 69 -2.02 -13.53 -8.72
CA ASN A 69 -2.78 -14.62 -9.30
C ASN A 69 -4.15 -14.12 -9.83
N GLN A 70 -4.83 -14.97 -10.60
CA GLN A 70 -6.10 -14.68 -11.23
C GLN A 70 -7.19 -14.27 -10.23
N ILE A 71 -7.17 -14.87 -9.03
CA ILE A 71 -8.15 -14.61 -7.97
C ILE A 71 -7.93 -13.19 -7.43
N PHE A 72 -6.74 -12.89 -6.90
CA PHE A 72 -6.46 -11.61 -6.26
C PHE A 72 -6.51 -10.43 -7.24
N TYR A 73 -6.10 -10.65 -8.50
CA TYR A 73 -6.16 -9.64 -9.55
C TYR A 73 -7.58 -9.12 -9.82
N ASN A 74 -8.58 -10.00 -9.68
CA ASN A 74 -9.99 -9.68 -9.96
C ASN A 74 -10.80 -9.38 -8.68
N HIS A 75 -10.22 -9.49 -7.49
CA HIS A 75 -10.93 -9.21 -6.24
C HIS A 75 -10.95 -7.72 -5.88
N LEU A 76 -11.88 -7.36 -4.99
CA LEU A 76 -11.96 -6.04 -4.37
C LEU A 76 -11.06 -5.99 -3.14
N GLU A 77 -10.22 -4.98 -3.06
CA GLU A 77 -9.38 -4.65 -1.92
C GLU A 77 -9.69 -3.23 -1.43
N ASP A 78 -9.52 -3.01 -0.14
CA ASP A 78 -9.49 -1.69 0.48
C ASP A 78 -8.06 -1.32 0.89
N LEU A 79 -7.79 -0.02 0.98
CA LEU A 79 -6.48 0.53 1.33
C LEU A 79 -6.65 1.58 2.42
N SER A 80 -5.59 1.84 3.18
CA SER A 80 -5.56 2.88 4.22
C SER A 80 -4.47 3.90 3.91
N TYR A 81 -4.87 5.11 3.56
CA TYR A 81 -3.93 6.21 3.35
C TYR A 81 -3.37 6.71 4.69
N ALA A 82 -2.05 6.87 4.82
CA ALA A 82 -1.45 7.25 6.10
C ALA A 82 -2.06 8.54 6.72
N PRO A 83 -2.36 9.60 5.95
CA PRO A 83 -3.16 10.72 6.43
C PRO A 83 -4.57 10.36 6.93
N ILE A 84 -5.33 9.47 6.29
CA ILE A 84 -6.67 9.11 6.78
C ILE A 84 -6.60 8.33 8.10
N ILE A 85 -5.55 7.51 8.29
CA ILE A 85 -5.26 6.85 9.55
C ILE A 85 -4.97 7.88 10.65
N ALA A 86 -4.16 8.90 10.33
CA ALA A 86 -3.83 9.98 11.26
C ALA A 86 -5.07 10.80 11.63
N ASP A 87 -5.89 11.17 10.64
CA ASP A 87 -7.11 11.96 10.84
C ASP A 87 -8.13 11.20 11.70
N LEU A 88 -8.34 9.89 11.45
CA LEU A 88 -9.20 9.08 12.30
C LEU A 88 -8.61 8.96 13.72
N SER A 89 -7.29 8.79 13.86
CA SER A 89 -6.63 8.71 15.17
C SER A 89 -6.83 10.00 15.99
N ILE A 90 -6.73 11.16 15.35
CA ILE A 90 -7.03 12.45 15.97
C ILE A 90 -8.53 12.53 16.33
N TYR A 91 -9.40 12.13 15.41
CA TYR A 91 -10.84 12.13 15.64
C TYR A 91 -11.23 11.30 16.88
N VAL A 92 -10.85 10.03 16.93
CA VAL A 92 -11.27 9.13 18.02
C VAL A 92 -10.65 9.49 19.37
N SER A 93 -9.45 10.08 19.37
CA SER A 93 -8.79 10.51 20.61
C SER A 93 -9.34 11.82 21.18
N THR A 94 -10.01 12.64 20.36
CA THR A 94 -10.56 13.95 20.75
C THR A 94 -12.07 13.94 20.99
N HIS A 95 -12.76 12.85 20.67
CA HIS A 95 -14.21 12.72 20.81
C HIS A 95 -14.57 11.84 22.01
N SER A 96 -15.34 12.39 22.95
CA SER A 96 -15.65 11.73 24.22
C SER A 96 -16.50 10.47 24.05
N ASN A 97 -17.31 10.39 23.01
CA ASN A 97 -18.09 9.20 22.67
C ASN A 97 -17.23 8.08 22.07
N CYS A 98 -15.98 8.33 21.66
CA CYS A 98 -15.09 7.33 21.08
C CYS A 98 -14.21 6.61 22.11
N LYS A 99 -14.26 6.97 23.40
CA LYS A 99 -13.33 6.43 24.40
C LYS A 99 -13.43 4.91 24.55
N ASN A 100 -12.27 4.24 24.67
CA ASN A 100 -12.13 2.81 24.92
C ASN A 100 -12.73 1.93 23.81
N GLU A 101 -12.61 2.38 22.56
CA GLU A 101 -13.16 1.70 21.39
C GLU A 101 -12.06 1.35 20.38
N ALA A 102 -12.25 0.20 19.72
CA ALA A 102 -11.47 -0.21 18.56
C ALA A 102 -12.21 0.14 17.25
N PHE A 103 -11.50 0.72 16.28
CA PHE A 103 -12.02 1.13 14.98
C PHE A 103 -11.14 0.59 13.85
N ASN A 104 -11.78 0.02 12.82
CA ASN A 104 -11.11 -0.20 11.54
C ASN A 104 -11.00 1.13 10.80
N VAL A 105 -10.01 1.23 9.90
CA VAL A 105 -9.85 2.37 9.01
C VAL A 105 -9.44 1.93 7.62
N ASP A 106 -10.17 2.39 6.62
CA ASP A 106 -9.87 2.30 5.20
C ASP A 106 -10.12 3.68 4.56
N ASN A 107 -9.92 3.78 3.25
CA ASN A 107 -10.14 4.98 2.46
C ASN A 107 -11.63 5.29 2.21
N GLY A 108 -12.53 4.36 2.50
CA GLY A 108 -13.97 4.48 2.24
C GLY A 108 -14.41 4.05 0.84
N ASP A 109 -13.49 3.52 0.02
CA ASP A 109 -13.71 2.97 -1.32
C ASP A 109 -13.06 1.59 -1.48
N PHE A 110 -13.25 0.97 -2.66
CA PHE A 110 -12.64 -0.31 -3.02
C PHE A 110 -11.95 -0.21 -4.38
N VAL A 111 -10.86 -0.95 -4.54
CA VAL A 111 -10.13 -1.09 -5.81
C VAL A 111 -10.12 -2.54 -6.27
N CYS A 112 -10.08 -2.74 -7.60
CA CYS A 112 -9.83 -4.03 -8.20
C CYS A 112 -8.52 -3.92 -9.00
N TRP A 113 -7.53 -4.75 -8.68
CA TRP A 113 -6.18 -4.63 -9.26
C TRP A 113 -6.19 -4.66 -10.80
N ARG A 114 -7.09 -5.44 -11.40
CA ARG A 114 -7.33 -5.46 -12.86
C ARG A 114 -7.51 -4.09 -13.49
N TYR A 115 -8.24 -3.20 -12.83
CA TYR A 115 -8.50 -1.85 -13.34
C TYR A 115 -7.61 -0.80 -12.67
N PHE A 116 -7.18 -1.06 -11.45
CA PHE A 116 -6.34 -0.16 -10.67
C PHE A 116 -4.92 -0.10 -11.22
N TRP A 117 -4.33 -1.27 -11.53
CA TRP A 117 -2.94 -1.37 -11.98
C TRP A 117 -2.66 -0.62 -13.29
N PRO A 118 -3.49 -0.73 -14.35
CA PRO A 118 -3.34 0.10 -15.54
C PRO A 118 -3.38 1.60 -15.27
N ARG A 119 -4.28 2.05 -14.38
CA ARG A 119 -4.41 3.47 -14.04
C ARG A 119 -3.20 3.99 -13.27
N LEU A 120 -2.64 3.16 -12.39
CA LEU A 120 -1.39 3.44 -11.70
C LEU A 120 -0.20 3.52 -12.66
N ALA A 121 -0.07 2.57 -13.60
CA ALA A 121 0.97 2.58 -14.61
C ALA A 121 0.89 3.83 -15.53
N ALA A 122 -0.33 4.26 -15.86
CA ALA A 122 -0.58 5.45 -16.68
C ALA A 122 -0.02 6.74 -16.06
N HIS A 123 0.09 6.84 -14.72
CA HIS A 123 0.72 7.97 -14.05
C HIS A 123 2.18 8.16 -14.50
N PHE A 124 2.91 7.06 -14.73
CA PHE A 124 4.29 7.08 -15.23
C PHE A 124 4.36 7.09 -16.76
N GLY A 125 3.24 7.28 -17.45
CA GLY A 125 3.14 7.27 -18.91
C GLY A 125 3.23 5.87 -19.52
N ILE A 126 2.98 4.80 -18.75
CA ILE A 126 2.98 3.42 -19.23
C ILE A 126 1.54 3.02 -19.52
N ARG A 127 1.28 2.49 -20.72
CA ARG A 127 -0.04 1.95 -21.09
C ARG A 127 0.03 0.44 -21.05
N ILE A 128 -0.86 -0.17 -20.27
CA ILE A 128 -1.05 -1.62 -20.17
C ILE A 128 -2.54 -1.91 -20.23
N GLU A 129 -2.89 -3.07 -20.80
CA GLU A 129 -4.27 -3.52 -20.83
C GLU A 129 -4.67 -4.14 -19.47
N PRO A 130 -5.95 -4.07 -19.08
CA PRO A 130 -6.41 -4.69 -17.84
C PRO A 130 -6.32 -6.23 -17.89
N ASP A 131 -6.37 -6.82 -19.07
CA ASP A 131 -6.47 -8.28 -19.25
C ASP A 131 -5.09 -8.95 -19.24
N GLN A 132 -4.47 -8.99 -18.06
CA GLN A 132 -3.21 -9.67 -17.85
C GLN A 132 -3.36 -11.19 -18.03
N GLU A 133 -2.52 -11.77 -18.89
CA GLU A 133 -2.40 -13.23 -19.01
C GLU A 133 -1.64 -13.81 -17.81
N PHE A 134 -2.06 -14.98 -17.33
CA PHE A 134 -1.40 -15.74 -16.26
C PHE A 134 -1.01 -17.12 -16.79
N SER A 135 0.25 -17.50 -16.61
CA SER A 135 0.80 -18.77 -17.08
C SER A 135 0.55 -19.91 -16.10
N LYS A 136 0.42 -19.61 -14.81
CA LYS A 136 0.11 -20.61 -13.77
C LYS A 136 -1.38 -20.95 -13.76
N PRO A 137 -1.78 -22.17 -13.38
CA PRO A 137 -3.19 -22.51 -13.23
C PRO A 137 -3.82 -21.70 -12.08
N MET A 138 -5.12 -21.46 -12.19
CA MET A 138 -5.87 -20.74 -11.15
C MET A 138 -5.70 -21.46 -9.79
N PRO A 139 -5.28 -20.74 -8.74
CA PRO A 139 -5.08 -21.35 -7.43
C PRO A 139 -6.41 -21.71 -6.77
N GLU A 140 -6.34 -22.64 -5.80
CA GLU A 140 -7.44 -22.86 -4.86
C GLU A 140 -7.53 -21.71 -3.84
N ILE A 141 -8.75 -21.34 -3.46
CA ILE A 141 -8.98 -20.34 -2.41
C ILE A 141 -8.40 -20.86 -1.09
N GLY A 142 -7.59 -20.02 -0.44
CA GLY A 142 -6.88 -20.36 0.80
C GLY A 142 -5.43 -20.80 0.58
N ALA A 143 -5.05 -21.17 -0.65
CA ALA A 143 -3.64 -21.40 -1.01
C ALA A 143 -2.95 -20.07 -1.36
N THR A 144 -1.64 -19.96 -1.14
CA THR A 144 -0.86 -18.81 -1.64
C THR A 144 -0.28 -19.13 -3.01
N GLN A 145 -0.45 -18.24 -3.99
CA GLN A 145 0.15 -18.36 -5.32
C GLN A 145 0.33 -16.98 -5.96
N GLN A 146 1.37 -16.80 -6.75
CA GLN A 146 1.58 -15.64 -7.60
C GLN A 146 2.33 -16.04 -8.87
N GLU A 147 2.23 -15.24 -9.92
CA GLU A 147 2.82 -15.49 -11.24
C GLU A 147 4.36 -15.57 -11.19
N PHE A 148 5.01 -14.60 -10.54
CA PHE A 148 6.46 -14.54 -10.31
C PHE A 148 6.76 -13.84 -8.98
N SER A 149 8.01 -13.84 -8.52
CA SER A 149 8.44 -13.13 -7.31
C SER A 149 8.96 -11.73 -7.62
N PHE A 150 8.43 -10.72 -6.93
CA PHE A 150 9.00 -9.38 -6.92
C PHE A 150 10.41 -9.37 -6.33
N GLU A 151 10.63 -10.10 -5.23
CA GLU A 151 11.96 -10.21 -4.61
C GLU A 151 13.01 -10.71 -5.61
N GLU A 152 12.73 -11.83 -6.28
CA GLU A 152 13.61 -12.38 -7.31
C GLU A 152 13.75 -11.42 -8.50
N TRP A 153 12.67 -10.73 -8.89
CA TRP A 153 12.70 -9.79 -10.01
C TRP A 153 13.59 -8.57 -9.74
N PHE A 154 13.64 -8.08 -8.49
CA PHE A 154 14.48 -6.96 -8.09
C PHE A 154 15.95 -7.33 -7.88
N ALA A 155 16.29 -8.60 -7.68
CA ALA A 155 17.62 -9.05 -7.23
C ALA A 155 18.81 -8.51 -8.06
N ASP A 156 18.62 -8.31 -9.36
CA ASP A 156 19.62 -7.87 -10.34
C ASP A 156 19.34 -6.45 -10.90
N LYS A 157 18.40 -5.70 -10.32
CA LYS A 157 17.93 -4.42 -10.90
C LYS A 157 18.58 -3.16 -10.34
N ARG A 158 19.51 -3.30 -9.38
CA ARG A 158 20.17 -2.14 -8.74
C ARG A 158 20.93 -1.27 -9.75
N GLU A 159 21.72 -1.88 -10.64
CA GLU A 159 22.50 -1.12 -11.61
C GLU A 159 21.60 -0.35 -12.59
N VAL A 160 20.47 -0.94 -12.98
CA VAL A 160 19.46 -0.28 -13.83
C VAL A 160 18.83 0.92 -13.11
N TRP A 161 18.48 0.75 -11.83
CA TRP A 161 17.95 1.84 -11.00
C TRP A 161 18.95 2.99 -10.84
N ASP A 162 20.20 2.65 -10.53
CA ASP A 162 21.26 3.65 -10.36
C ASP A 162 21.53 4.40 -11.67
N GLY A 163 21.52 3.69 -12.80
CA GLY A 163 21.62 4.29 -14.13
C GLY A 163 20.47 5.26 -14.43
N LEU A 164 19.24 4.88 -14.10
CA LEU A 164 18.07 5.77 -14.23
C LEU A 164 18.19 7.03 -13.36
N CYS A 165 18.66 6.88 -12.11
CA CYS A 165 18.88 8.01 -11.21
C CYS A 165 19.97 8.97 -11.73
N GLU A 166 21.03 8.45 -12.35
CA GLU A 166 22.06 9.28 -13.00
C GLU A 166 21.51 9.98 -14.25
N LYS A 167 20.81 9.25 -15.11
CA LYS A 167 20.22 9.75 -16.37
C LYS A 167 19.24 10.90 -16.15
N THR A 168 18.45 10.82 -15.08
CA THR A 168 17.45 11.85 -14.71
C THR A 168 18.03 12.97 -13.84
N GLY A 169 19.26 12.83 -13.36
CA GLY A 169 19.90 13.78 -12.43
C GLY A 169 19.41 13.69 -10.98
N VAL A 170 18.48 12.79 -10.65
CA VAL A 170 17.92 12.61 -9.31
C VAL A 170 18.73 11.57 -8.52
N ARG A 171 20.00 11.87 -8.25
CA ARG A 171 20.94 10.92 -7.61
C ARG A 171 20.52 10.47 -6.20
N SER A 172 19.79 11.29 -5.46
CA SER A 172 19.26 10.94 -4.14
C SER A 172 18.28 9.77 -4.18
N ALA A 173 17.64 9.52 -5.33
CA ALA A 173 16.69 8.43 -5.50
C ALA A 173 17.36 7.04 -5.49
N LYS A 174 18.69 6.93 -5.65
CA LYS A 174 19.40 5.65 -5.53
C LYS A 174 19.10 4.94 -4.22
N ALA A 175 18.96 5.71 -3.15
CA ALA A 175 18.63 5.19 -1.84
C ALA A 175 17.30 4.41 -1.83
N MET A 176 16.33 4.75 -2.68
CA MET A 176 15.02 4.07 -2.70
C MET A 176 15.10 2.59 -3.06
N PHE A 177 16.15 2.13 -3.73
CA PHE A 177 16.30 0.71 -4.00
C PHE A 177 16.44 -0.10 -2.70
N ASP A 178 16.98 0.51 -1.63
CA ASP A 178 17.07 -0.10 -0.30
C ASP A 178 15.74 -0.08 0.47
N TYR A 179 14.73 0.62 -0.06
CA TYR A 179 13.39 0.76 0.54
C TYR A 179 12.41 -0.23 -0.10
N VAL A 180 12.77 -0.85 -1.22
CA VAL A 180 11.97 -1.84 -1.91
C VAL A 180 11.83 -3.07 -1.00
N GLY A 181 10.60 -3.46 -0.72
CA GLY A 181 10.28 -4.73 -0.06
C GLY A 181 9.68 -5.69 -1.06
N GLY A 182 10.52 -6.42 -1.80
CA GLY A 182 10.05 -7.41 -2.78
C GLY A 182 9.29 -8.55 -2.09
N ASP A 183 9.85 -9.04 -0.98
CA ASP A 183 9.23 -9.99 -0.06
C ASP A 183 7.85 -9.53 0.49
N LEU A 184 7.71 -8.26 0.82
CA LEU A 184 6.44 -7.65 1.26
C LEU A 184 5.41 -7.65 0.13
N LEU A 185 5.82 -7.27 -1.08
CA LEU A 185 4.92 -7.32 -2.24
C LEU A 185 4.49 -8.76 -2.49
N ASP A 186 5.42 -9.72 -2.48
CA ASP A 186 5.12 -11.14 -2.63
C ASP A 186 4.13 -11.63 -1.57
N TRP A 187 4.36 -11.28 -0.30
CA TRP A 187 3.45 -11.63 0.79
C TRP A 187 2.03 -11.06 0.57
N SER A 188 1.94 -9.83 0.05
CA SER A 188 0.67 -9.14 -0.18
C SER A 188 -0.11 -9.68 -1.39
N PHE A 189 0.59 -9.92 -2.50
CA PHE A 189 0.01 -10.25 -3.81
C PHE A 189 -0.19 -11.74 -4.05
N ARG A 190 0.37 -12.63 -3.21
CA ARG A 190 0.16 -14.09 -3.30
C ARG A 190 -1.14 -14.60 -2.71
N ARG A 191 -1.92 -13.74 -2.04
CA ARG A 191 -3.15 -14.14 -1.33
C ARG A 191 -4.23 -14.58 -2.32
N THR A 192 -5.14 -15.44 -1.88
CA THR A 192 -6.31 -15.89 -2.68
C THR A 192 -7.63 -15.69 -1.93
N TRP A 193 -7.58 -14.94 -0.84
CA TRP A 193 -8.71 -14.59 0.01
C TRP A 193 -8.78 -13.08 0.13
N VAL A 194 -9.98 -12.58 0.43
CA VAL A 194 -10.26 -11.16 0.62
C VAL A 194 -10.12 -10.77 2.08
N THR A 195 -9.61 -9.57 2.34
CA THR A 195 -9.54 -8.98 3.67
C THR A 195 -10.21 -7.60 3.86
N PRO A 196 -11.21 -7.18 3.05
CA PRO A 196 -11.96 -5.95 3.32
C PRO A 196 -12.49 -5.82 4.74
N VAL A 197 -12.36 -4.64 5.31
CA VAL A 197 -12.89 -4.30 6.62
C VAL A 197 -14.14 -3.43 6.50
N SER A 198 -14.92 -3.36 7.58
CA SER A 198 -16.00 -2.38 7.67
C SER A 198 -15.58 -1.20 8.53
N ILE A 199 -15.75 0.02 8.00
CA ILE A 199 -15.63 1.28 8.74
C ILE A 199 -16.97 1.81 9.30
N ASN A 200 -18.04 1.00 9.22
CA ASN A 200 -19.38 1.44 9.67
C ASN A 200 -19.41 1.81 11.16
N LYS A 201 -18.56 1.19 11.99
CA LYS A 201 -18.46 1.56 13.40
C LYS A 201 -17.95 3.00 13.55
N ALA A 202 -16.89 3.38 12.85
CA ALA A 202 -16.40 4.76 12.88
C ALA A 202 -17.49 5.74 12.42
N ARG A 203 -18.21 5.41 11.34
CA ARG A 203 -19.34 6.21 10.83
C ARG A 203 -20.46 6.39 11.86
N LYS A 204 -20.85 5.34 12.58
CA LYS A 204 -21.82 5.41 13.67
C LYS A 204 -21.39 6.33 14.81
N PHE A 205 -20.08 6.52 14.98
CA PHE A 205 -19.50 7.42 15.98
C PHE A 205 -19.29 8.84 15.45
N GLY A 206 -19.66 9.11 14.18
CA GLY A 206 -19.63 10.43 13.55
C GLY A 206 -18.49 10.64 12.55
N TRP A 207 -17.62 9.64 12.32
CA TRP A 207 -16.55 9.74 11.34
C TRP A 207 -17.08 9.72 9.90
N MET A 208 -16.77 10.74 9.12
CA MET A 208 -17.19 10.87 7.72
C MET A 208 -16.02 11.03 6.74
N GLY A 209 -14.78 10.86 7.21
CA GLY A 209 -13.61 10.97 6.35
C GLY A 209 -13.54 9.82 5.34
N TRP A 210 -13.14 10.18 4.12
CA TRP A 210 -12.91 9.29 3.00
C TRP A 210 -11.86 9.92 2.08
N VAL A 211 -11.26 9.12 1.21
CA VAL A 211 -10.32 9.58 0.20
C VAL A 211 -10.32 8.60 -0.98
N ASP A 212 -10.10 9.08 -2.20
CA ASP A 212 -9.97 8.19 -3.36
C ASP A 212 -8.64 7.42 -3.30
N SER A 213 -8.70 6.09 -3.41
CA SER A 213 -7.53 5.22 -3.29
C SER A 213 -6.51 5.42 -4.42
N GLN A 214 -6.93 5.79 -5.63
CA GLN A 214 -6.03 6.10 -6.74
C GLN A 214 -5.31 7.42 -6.52
N GLU A 215 -6.05 8.45 -6.09
CA GLU A 215 -5.49 9.75 -5.76
C GLU A 215 -4.46 9.64 -4.64
N CYS A 216 -4.71 8.81 -3.62
CA CYS A 216 -3.76 8.56 -2.53
C CYS A 216 -2.42 7.97 -2.99
N MET A 217 -2.46 6.99 -3.90
CA MET A 217 -1.26 6.40 -4.49
C MET A 217 -0.46 7.43 -5.26
N ILE A 218 -1.13 8.20 -6.13
CA ILE A 218 -0.52 9.26 -6.92
C ILE A 218 0.10 10.33 -6.03
N LYS A 219 -0.65 10.88 -5.06
CA LYS A 219 -0.14 11.86 -4.07
C LYS A 219 1.06 11.34 -3.31
N THR A 220 1.08 10.04 -2.99
CA THR A 220 2.23 9.42 -2.31
C THR A 220 3.46 9.43 -3.20
N TRP A 221 3.33 9.06 -4.47
CA TRP A 221 4.43 9.09 -5.43
C TRP A 221 4.91 10.50 -5.75
N GLU A 222 4.00 11.45 -5.93
CA GLU A 222 4.32 12.86 -6.10
C GLU A 222 5.11 13.39 -4.90
N LYS A 223 4.74 13.00 -3.67
CA LYS A 223 5.49 13.36 -2.47
C LYS A 223 6.88 12.75 -2.44
N TYR A 224 7.05 11.49 -2.88
CA TYR A 224 8.39 10.91 -3.03
C TYR A 224 9.22 11.65 -4.10
N ALA A 225 8.62 12.00 -5.23
CA ALA A 225 9.26 12.79 -6.28
C ALA A 225 9.69 14.18 -5.79
N GLU A 226 8.80 14.91 -5.09
CA GLU A 226 9.07 16.22 -4.48
C GLU A 226 10.27 16.17 -3.52
N LYS A 227 10.46 15.04 -2.81
CA LYS A 227 11.61 14.81 -1.92
C LYS A 227 12.85 14.28 -2.63
N GLY A 228 12.86 14.21 -3.97
CA GLY A 228 13.98 13.72 -4.75
C GLY A 228 14.25 12.22 -4.55
N LEU A 229 13.21 11.47 -4.16
CA LEU A 229 13.30 10.03 -3.92
C LEU A 229 12.76 9.21 -5.10
N LEU A 230 12.03 9.80 -6.04
CA LEU A 230 11.71 9.14 -7.31
C LEU A 230 12.31 9.91 -8.49
N PRO A 231 12.98 9.22 -9.43
CA PRO A 231 13.57 9.81 -10.62
C PRO A 231 12.51 9.99 -11.72
N VAL A 232 11.49 10.80 -11.43
CA VAL A 232 10.47 11.19 -12.42
C VAL A 232 10.80 12.55 -13.00
N ASP A 233 10.60 12.72 -14.30
CA ASP A 233 10.71 14.04 -14.94
C ASP A 233 9.70 14.98 -14.29
N GLY A 234 10.20 15.97 -13.56
CA GLY A 234 9.37 16.89 -12.79
C GLY A 234 8.27 17.53 -13.63
N GLY A 235 7.03 17.10 -13.41
CA GLY A 235 5.86 17.93 -13.67
C GLY A 235 5.26 17.93 -15.08
N LYS A 236 5.18 16.78 -15.77
CA LYS A 236 4.14 16.59 -16.81
C LYS A 236 3.39 15.28 -16.61
N GLY A 237 2.78 15.13 -15.43
CA GLY A 237 1.70 14.16 -15.25
C GLY A 237 0.62 14.43 -16.28
N VAL A 238 0.30 13.41 -17.08
CA VAL A 238 -0.86 13.42 -17.95
C VAL A 238 -2.07 13.69 -17.05
N LYS A 239 -2.77 14.80 -17.26
CA LYS A 239 -4.08 15.04 -16.63
C LYS A 239 -4.95 13.84 -17.01
N SER A 240 -5.34 13.04 -16.03
CA SER A 240 -6.39 12.05 -16.21
C SER A 240 -7.66 12.79 -16.65
N THR A 241 -8.06 12.59 -17.89
CA THR A 241 -9.41 12.90 -18.38
C THR A 241 -10.42 11.93 -17.79
#